data_AF-A0AAW5XUQ8-F1
#
_entry.id   AF-A0AAW5XUQ8-F1
#
_cell.length_a   1.000
_cell.length_b   1.000
_cell.length_c   1.000
_cell.angle_alpha   90.00
_cell.angle_beta   90.00
_cell.angle_gamma   90.00
#
_symmetry.space_group_name_H-M   'P 1'
#
loop_
_entity.id
_entity.type
_entity.pdbx_description
1 polymer ?
#
loop_
_entity_poly.entity_id
_entity_poly.type
_entity_poly.pdbx_seq_one_letter_code
_entity_poly.pdbx_strand_id
1 'polypeptide(L)'
;MELPLIYKNEENYKSFHLPLADLNKILYKKLCEFLEIDYNKNGPFKPLYFFKALHNAIPTKANILLKDRLACSYSYPTSKDNEQDKIYFRSFLNNDLNGKKRSLENKAKTEKLLPDAHKLIGTKNISVCFTRTPKDERKEKEEIKTKFNKL
;
A
#
# COMPACT_ATOMS: atom_id res chain seq x y z
N MET A 1 -15.25 -13.96 -6.65
CA MET A 1 -16.29 -14.47 -5.73
C MET A 1 -17.59 -13.89 -6.22
N GLU A 2 -18.56 -14.71 -6.62
CA GLU A 2 -19.84 -14.22 -7.13
C GLU A 2 -20.83 -14.07 -5.97
N LEU A 3 -21.53 -12.93 -5.92
CA LEU A 3 -22.51 -12.63 -4.89
C LEU A 3 -23.88 -13.19 -5.30
N PRO A 4 -24.63 -13.82 -4.38
CA PRO A 4 -25.95 -14.40 -4.67
C PRO A 4 -27.01 -13.30 -4.76
N LEU A 5 -26.95 -12.48 -5.81
CA LEU A 5 -27.89 -11.39 -6.03
C LEU A 5 -29.21 -11.93 -6.58
N ILE A 6 -30.32 -11.52 -5.96
CA ILE A 6 -31.66 -11.77 -6.48
C ILE A 6 -32.04 -10.61 -7.38
N TYR A 7 -32.28 -10.91 -8.65
CA TYR A 7 -32.79 -9.95 -9.61
C TYR A 7 -34.31 -9.78 -9.45
N LYS A 8 -34.77 -8.53 -9.37
CA LYS A 8 -36.18 -8.16 -9.46
C LYS A 8 -36.37 -7.12 -10.56
N ASN A 9 -37.46 -7.27 -11.29
CA ASN A 9 -37.90 -6.31 -12.30
C ASN A 9 -39.20 -5.69 -11.79
N GLU A 10 -39.11 -4.47 -11.24
CA GLU A 10 -40.28 -3.69 -10.85
C GLU A 10 -40.68 -2.79 -12.04
N GLU A 11 -41.95 -2.41 -12.11
CA GLU A 11 -42.53 -1.73 -13.29
C GLU A 11 -41.74 -0.49 -13.74
N ASN A 12 -41.02 0.17 -12.83
CA ASN A 12 -40.28 1.40 -13.09
C ASN A 12 -38.75 1.25 -13.06
N TYR A 13 -38.21 0.13 -12.56
CA TYR A 13 -36.77 -0.09 -12.47
C TYR A 13 -36.40 -1.55 -12.23
N LYS A 14 -35.17 -1.89 -12.64
CA LYS A 14 -34.55 -3.18 -12.37
C LYS A 14 -33.68 -3.04 -11.12
N SER A 15 -33.79 -3.99 -10.20
CA SER A 15 -33.01 -4.01 -8.97
C SER A 15 -32.35 -5.36 -8.73
N PHE A 16 -31.18 -5.31 -8.11
CA PHE A 16 -30.48 -6.47 -7.59
C PHE A 16 -30.47 -6.36 -6.08
N HIS A 17 -31.05 -7.34 -5.40
CA HIS A 17 -31.11 -7.37 -3.95
C HIS A 17 -30.24 -8.51 -3.42
N LEU A 18 -29.41 -8.19 -2.42
CA LEU A 18 -28.74 -9.22 -1.65
C LEU A 18 -29.73 -9.72 -0.59
N PRO A 19 -30.11 -11.01 -0.57
CA PRO A 19 -31.01 -11.54 0.45
C PRO A 19 -30.33 -11.46 1.82
N LEU A 20 -30.76 -10.51 2.65
CA LEU A 20 -30.18 -10.25 3.98
C LEU A 20 -30.42 -11.39 4.98
N ALA A 21 -31.48 -12.18 4.78
CA ALA A 21 -31.90 -13.21 5.72
C ALA A 21 -30.97 -14.44 5.75
N ASP A 22 -30.25 -14.70 4.65
CA ASP A 22 -29.36 -15.85 4.51
C ASP A 22 -28.06 -15.43 3.82
N LEU A 23 -27.35 -14.43 4.36
CA LEU A 23 -25.91 -14.41 4.13
C LEU A 23 -25.37 -15.72 4.71
N ASN A 24 -25.23 -16.70 3.84
CA ASN A 24 -24.83 -18.06 4.16
C ASN A 24 -23.60 -17.98 5.08
N LYS A 25 -23.60 -18.74 6.17
CA LYS A 25 -22.49 -18.83 7.13
C LYS A 25 -21.12 -18.96 6.43
N ILE A 26 -21.11 -19.56 5.24
CA ILE A 26 -19.98 -19.65 4.31
C ILE A 26 -19.49 -18.30 3.80
N LEU A 27 -20.37 -17.40 3.32
CA LEU A 27 -19.99 -16.07 2.85
C LEU A 27 -19.45 -15.21 4.00
N TYR A 28 -20.07 -15.31 5.18
CA TYR A 28 -19.57 -14.65 6.38
C TYR A 28 -18.19 -15.18 6.80
N LYS A 29 -17.99 -16.50 6.77
CA LYS A 29 -16.69 -17.10 7.07
C LYS A 29 -15.62 -16.62 6.09
N LYS A 30 -15.92 -16.61 4.79
CA LYS A 30 -15.01 -16.12 3.75
C LYS A 30 -14.66 -14.64 3.92
N LEU A 31 -15.62 -13.82 4.34
CA LEU A 31 -15.37 -12.40 4.64
C LEU A 31 -14.47 -12.25 5.87
N CYS A 32 -14.72 -13.00 6.94
CA CYS A 32 -13.85 -13.01 8.12
C CYS A 32 -12.43 -13.51 7.80
N GLU A 33 -12.29 -14.55 6.98
CA GLU A 33 -11.00 -15.06 6.50
C GLU A 33 -10.26 -13.99 5.67
N PHE A 34 -10.95 -13.33 4.73
CA PHE A 34 -10.38 -12.24 3.92
C PHE A 34 -9.90 -11.05 4.77
N LEU A 35 -10.62 -10.75 5.84
CA LEU A 35 -10.32 -9.64 6.76
C LEU A 35 -9.41 -10.06 7.93
N GLU A 36 -8.95 -11.31 7.96
CA GLU A 36 -8.13 -11.89 9.04
C GLU A 36 -8.75 -11.75 10.45
N ILE A 37 -10.09 -11.80 10.53
CA ILE A 37 -10.82 -11.68 11.79
C ILE A 37 -10.92 -13.06 12.46
N ASP A 38 -10.24 -13.23 13.59
CA ASP A 38 -10.26 -14.47 14.36
C ASP A 38 -11.63 -14.69 15.05
N TYR A 39 -12.40 -15.63 14.50
CA TYR A 39 -13.74 -16.00 14.94
C TYR A 39 -13.75 -16.66 16.33
N ASN A 40 -12.68 -17.38 16.70
CA ASN A 40 -12.64 -18.17 17.93
C ASN A 40 -12.39 -17.33 19.18
N LYS A 41 -11.73 -16.17 19.03
CA LYS A 41 -11.33 -15.33 20.15
C LYS A 41 -12.43 -14.36 20.61
N ASN A 42 -13.35 -13.99 19.71
CA ASN A 42 -14.29 -12.87 19.92
C ASN A 42 -15.79 -13.24 19.82
N GLY A 43 -16.12 -14.52 19.61
CA GLY A 43 -17.51 -14.98 19.44
C GLY A 43 -18.08 -14.71 18.05
N PRO A 44 -19.41 -14.90 17.83
CA PRO A 44 -20.03 -14.69 16.51
C PRO A 44 -19.79 -13.26 16.00
N PHE A 45 -19.52 -13.14 14.71
CA PHE A 45 -19.28 -11.86 14.05
C PHE A 45 -20.43 -10.89 14.34
N LYS A 46 -20.10 -9.75 14.96
CA LYS A 46 -21.02 -8.63 15.12
C LYS A 46 -20.55 -7.51 14.20
N PRO A 47 -21.38 -7.01 13.27
CA PRO A 47 -21.04 -5.86 12.44
C PRO A 47 -20.47 -4.69 13.26
N LEU A 48 -21.02 -4.45 14.45
CA LEU A 48 -20.51 -3.46 15.39
C LEU A 48 -19.03 -3.66 15.76
N TYR A 49 -18.59 -4.90 16.01
CA TYR A 49 -17.19 -5.19 16.32
C TYR A 49 -16.29 -5.06 15.10
N PHE A 50 -16.77 -5.43 13.91
CA PHE A 50 -16.06 -5.17 12.66
C PHE A 50 -15.87 -3.67 12.43
N PHE A 51 -16.93 -2.88 12.48
CA PHE A 51 -16.81 -1.43 12.30
C PHE A 51 -15.96 -0.79 13.39
N LYS A 52 -15.98 -1.30 14.63
CA LYS A 52 -15.10 -0.84 15.71
C LYS A 52 -13.63 -1.22 15.46
N ALA A 53 -13.36 -2.44 15.01
CA ALA A 53 -12.02 -2.88 14.65
C ALA A 53 -11.47 -2.11 13.44
N LEU A 54 -12.29 -1.94 12.41
CA LEU A 54 -11.98 -1.13 11.23
C LEU A 54 -11.75 0.33 11.62
N HIS A 55 -12.62 0.93 12.42
CA HIS A 55 -12.46 2.31 12.91
C HIS A 55 -11.18 2.48 13.73
N ASN A 56 -10.83 1.50 14.57
CA ASN A 56 -9.57 1.51 15.34
C ASN A 56 -8.34 1.26 14.45
N ALA A 57 -8.49 0.50 13.36
CA ALA A 57 -7.43 0.23 12.40
C ALA A 57 -7.22 1.39 11.41
N ILE A 58 -8.26 2.19 11.16
CA ILE A 58 -8.15 3.43 10.39
C ILE A 58 -7.34 4.42 11.22
N PRO A 59 -6.17 4.88 10.74
CA PRO A 59 -5.36 5.85 11.48
C PRO A 59 -6.17 7.14 11.68
N THR A 60 -6.62 7.39 12.91
CA THR A 60 -7.40 8.60 13.28
C THR A 60 -6.54 9.86 13.34
N LYS A 61 -5.22 9.70 13.25
CA LYS A 61 -4.25 10.79 13.09
C LYS A 61 -3.34 10.47 11.91
N ALA A 62 -3.66 11.02 10.75
CA ALA A 62 -2.66 11.23 9.70
C ALA A 62 -1.75 12.38 10.16
N ASN A 63 -0.72 12.06 10.95
CA ASN A 63 0.30 13.05 11.26
C ASN A 63 1.21 13.18 10.03
N ILE A 64 1.36 14.39 9.49
CA ILE A 64 2.28 14.69 8.39
C ILE A 64 3.73 14.28 8.75
N LEU A 65 4.04 14.19 10.05
CA LEU A 65 5.31 13.70 10.61
C LEU A 65 5.34 12.18 10.82
N LEU A 66 4.18 11.51 10.93
CA LEU A 66 4.04 10.05 10.85
C LEU A 66 3.66 9.69 9.41
N LYS A 67 4.50 10.09 8.45
CA LYS A 67 4.51 9.47 7.12
C LYS A 67 4.95 8.04 7.33
N ASP A 68 4.00 7.16 7.63
CA ASP A 68 4.27 5.75 7.49
C ASP A 68 4.61 5.54 6.01
N ARG A 69 5.89 5.32 5.73
CA ARG A 69 6.39 5.19 4.35
C ARG A 69 5.67 4.06 3.63
N LEU A 70 5.17 3.09 4.40
CA LEU A 70 4.35 2.00 3.92
C LEU A 70 2.95 2.48 3.51
N ALA A 71 2.28 3.29 4.32
CA ALA A 71 1.00 3.89 3.90
C ALA A 71 1.15 4.77 2.65
N CYS A 72 2.26 5.51 2.54
CA CYS A 72 2.58 6.29 1.35
C CYS A 72 2.87 5.41 0.13
N SER A 73 3.34 4.18 0.32
CA SER A 73 3.77 3.34 -0.79
C SER A 73 2.63 2.67 -1.55
N TYR A 74 1.50 2.42 -0.87
CA TYR A 74 0.27 1.96 -1.52
C TYR A 74 -0.40 3.04 -2.38
N SER A 75 0.02 4.30 -2.28
CA SER A 75 -0.59 5.42 -3.02
C SER A 75 -0.03 5.64 -4.44
N TYR A 76 0.97 4.86 -4.90
CA TYR A 76 1.50 4.99 -6.26
C TYR A 76 1.28 3.73 -7.10
N PRO A 77 0.88 3.89 -8.38
CA PRO A 77 0.78 2.77 -9.30
C PRO A 77 2.19 2.23 -9.59
N THR A 78 2.35 0.91 -9.46
CA THR A 78 3.55 0.19 -9.89
C THR A 78 3.11 -0.95 -10.78
N SER A 79 3.80 -1.11 -11.91
CA SER A 79 3.57 -2.22 -12.85
C SER A 79 4.10 -3.56 -12.35
N LYS A 80 4.82 -3.57 -11.22
CA LYS A 80 5.48 -4.76 -10.65
C LYS A 80 4.91 -5.12 -9.29
N ASP A 81 4.58 -6.39 -9.14
CA ASP A 81 4.17 -6.98 -7.86
C ASP A 81 5.29 -6.84 -6.82
N ASN A 82 4.91 -6.60 -5.55
CA ASN A 82 5.80 -6.45 -4.39
C ASN A 82 6.75 -5.22 -4.40
N GLU A 83 6.62 -4.29 -5.35
CA GLU A 83 7.37 -3.02 -5.31
C GLU A 83 6.75 -1.98 -4.36
N GLN A 84 5.51 -2.20 -3.91
CA GLN A 84 4.88 -1.34 -2.91
C GLN A 84 5.57 -1.49 -1.54
N ASP A 85 6.01 -2.68 -1.17
CA ASP A 85 6.61 -2.93 0.15
C ASP A 85 8.10 -2.54 0.24
N LYS A 86 8.73 -2.22 -0.90
CA LYS A 86 10.12 -1.77 -0.94
C LYS A 86 10.18 -0.25 -0.79
N ILE A 87 10.37 0.22 0.43
CA ILE A 87 10.27 1.65 0.80
C ILE A 87 11.56 2.26 1.37
N TYR A 88 12.58 1.44 1.62
CA TYR A 88 13.88 1.87 2.14
C TYR A 88 14.92 1.95 1.03
N PHE A 89 15.91 2.81 1.20
CA PHE A 89 17.02 2.97 0.28
C PHE A 89 17.93 1.73 0.27
N ARG A 90 18.26 1.22 -0.93
CA ARG A 90 19.27 0.15 -1.11
C ARG A 90 20.54 0.68 -1.75
N SER A 91 20.41 1.33 -2.91
CA SER A 91 21.53 1.85 -3.69
C SER A 91 21.03 2.83 -4.75
N PHE A 92 21.97 3.52 -5.39
CA PHE A 92 21.72 4.21 -6.64
C PHE A 92 22.03 3.31 -7.83
N LEU A 93 21.40 3.60 -8.96
CA LEU A 93 21.69 3.01 -10.25
C LEU A 93 21.92 4.15 -11.24
N ASN A 94 23.15 4.29 -11.73
CA ASN A 94 23.45 5.20 -12.82
C ASN A 94 22.96 4.58 -14.14
N ASN A 95 21.91 5.16 -14.74
CA ASN A 95 21.33 4.60 -15.95
C ASN A 95 22.13 4.98 -17.21
N ASP A 96 22.99 6.00 -17.13
CA ASP A 96 23.86 6.39 -18.25
C ASP A 96 24.82 5.26 -18.62
N LEU A 97 25.34 4.54 -17.62
CA LEU A 97 26.21 3.37 -17.81
C LEU A 97 25.54 2.22 -18.56
N ASN A 98 24.20 2.17 -18.57
CA ASN A 98 23.43 1.09 -19.18
C ASN A 98 22.65 1.56 -20.43
N GLY A 99 22.85 2.80 -20.89
CA GLY A 99 22.09 3.39 -21.99
C GLY A 99 20.58 3.48 -21.74
N LYS A 100 20.16 3.47 -20.46
CA LYS A 100 18.73 3.50 -20.06
C LYS A 100 18.35 4.87 -19.54
N LYS A 101 17.05 5.17 -19.53
CA LYS A 101 16.51 6.38 -18.90
C LYS A 101 15.87 6.03 -17.56
N ARG A 102 16.02 6.92 -16.58
CA ARG A 102 15.29 6.88 -15.32
C ARG A 102 13.79 6.92 -15.59
N SER A 103 13.04 6.01 -14.98
CA SER A 103 11.59 5.99 -15.13
C SER A 103 10.92 7.12 -14.34
N LEU A 104 9.80 7.63 -14.86
CA LEU A 104 8.96 8.63 -14.17
C LEU A 104 8.41 8.07 -12.85
N GLU A 105 8.03 6.79 -12.84
CA GLU A 105 7.59 6.08 -11.63
C GLU A 105 8.66 6.10 -10.52
N ASN A 106 9.92 5.80 -10.86
CA ASN A 106 11.01 5.82 -9.88
C ASN A 106 11.26 7.25 -9.37
N LYS A 107 11.16 8.25 -10.24
CA LYS A 107 11.29 9.66 -9.86
C LYS A 107 10.22 10.05 -8.84
N ALA A 108 8.95 9.77 -9.12
CA ALA A 108 7.82 10.08 -8.24
C ALA A 108 7.91 9.33 -6.90
N LYS A 109 8.25 8.03 -6.92
CA LYS A 109 8.44 7.22 -5.70
C LYS A 109 9.57 7.79 -4.83
N THR A 110 10.70 8.16 -5.44
CA THR A 110 11.84 8.75 -4.71
C THR A 110 11.48 10.10 -4.10
N GLU A 111 10.77 10.97 -4.82
CA GLU A 111 10.35 12.29 -4.33
C GLU A 111 9.51 12.19 -3.07
N LYS A 112 8.57 11.23 -3.04
CA LYS A 112 7.68 11.02 -1.89
C LYS A 112 8.35 10.33 -0.71
N LEU A 113 9.06 9.23 -0.97
CA LEU A 113 9.57 8.34 0.10
C LEU A 113 10.95 8.74 0.61
N LEU A 114 11.82 9.28 -0.26
CA LEU A 114 13.21 9.60 0.04
C LEU A 114 13.56 10.99 -0.53
N PRO A 115 12.94 12.07 -0.01
CA PRO A 115 13.10 13.42 -0.55
C PRO A 115 14.56 13.90 -0.56
N ASP A 116 15.37 13.47 0.40
CA ASP A 116 16.81 13.80 0.45
C ASP A 116 17.57 13.18 -0.74
N ALA A 117 17.28 11.92 -1.08
CA ALA A 117 17.85 11.29 -2.27
C ALA A 117 17.36 11.95 -3.56
N HIS A 118 16.08 12.36 -3.62
CA HIS A 118 15.53 13.07 -4.77
C HIS A 118 16.27 14.40 -5.01
N LYS A 119 16.49 15.19 -3.94
CA LYS A 119 17.24 16.45 -4.01
C LYS A 119 18.67 16.25 -4.47
N LEU A 120 19.36 15.23 -3.95
CA LEU A 120 20.75 14.92 -4.34
C LEU A 120 20.88 14.49 -5.81
N ILE A 121 19.94 13.68 -6.30
CA ILE A 121 19.92 13.25 -7.70
C ILE A 121 19.66 14.43 -8.63
N GLY A 122 18.68 15.28 -8.29
CA GLY A 122 18.25 16.38 -9.14
C GLY A 122 17.80 15.90 -10.53
N THR A 123 18.43 16.45 -11.57
CA THR A 123 18.15 16.14 -12.99
C THR A 123 19.00 14.99 -13.55
N LYS A 124 19.91 14.42 -12.76
CA LYS A 124 20.80 13.33 -13.20
C LYS A 124 19.99 12.08 -13.55
N ASN A 125 20.49 11.30 -14.51
CA ASN A 125 19.88 10.05 -14.96
C ASN A 125 20.14 8.88 -13.98
N ILE A 126 19.88 9.10 -12.70
CA ILE A 126 20.15 8.17 -11.60
C ILE A 126 18.82 7.71 -11.00
N SER A 127 18.64 6.39 -10.89
CA SER A 127 17.48 5.78 -10.21
C SER A 127 17.84 5.39 -8.78
N VAL A 128 16.85 5.39 -7.88
CA VAL A 128 16.99 4.78 -6.54
C VAL A 128 16.48 3.35 -6.58
N CYS A 129 17.30 2.42 -6.10
CA CYS A 129 16.90 1.05 -5.82
C CYS A 129 16.35 0.95 -4.40
N PHE A 130 15.17 0.35 -4.24
CA PHE A 130 14.49 0.22 -2.96
C PHE A 130 14.64 -1.19 -2.36
N THR A 131 14.48 -1.32 -1.04
CA THR A 131 14.43 -2.58 -0.29
C THR A 131 13.30 -2.57 0.73
N ARG A 132 12.86 -3.78 1.13
CA ARG A 132 11.91 -3.99 2.24
C ARG A 132 12.57 -3.97 3.62
N THR A 133 13.90 -4.13 3.66
CA THR A 133 14.66 -4.20 4.91
C THR A 133 14.58 -2.85 5.63
N PRO A 134 14.00 -2.79 6.85
CA PRO A 134 13.90 -1.56 7.61
C PRO A 134 15.25 -0.93 7.87
N LYS A 135 15.27 0.41 7.85
CA LYS A 135 16.44 1.20 8.18
C LYS A 135 16.09 2.32 9.13
N ASP A 136 17.01 2.58 10.06
CA ASP A 136 16.99 3.79 10.85
C ASP A 136 17.13 5.01 9.93
N GLU A 137 16.28 6.02 10.12
CA GLU A 137 16.19 7.17 9.23
C GLU A 137 17.50 7.97 9.17
N ARG A 138 18.20 8.13 10.30
CA ARG A 138 19.46 8.88 10.35
C ARG A 138 20.55 8.13 9.61
N LYS A 139 20.69 6.82 9.89
CA LYS A 139 21.66 5.95 9.20
C LYS A 139 21.42 5.91 7.70
N GLU A 140 20.15 5.83 7.29
CA GLU A 140 19.77 5.80 5.88
C GLU A 140 20.13 7.11 5.15
N LYS A 141 19.90 8.27 5.77
CA LYS A 141 20.30 9.58 5.21
C LYS A 141 21.82 9.68 5.02
N GLU A 142 22.60 9.23 5.99
CA GLU A 142 24.06 9.21 5.87
C GLU A 142 24.55 8.22 4.81
N GLU A 143 23.90 7.06 4.71
CA GLU A 143 24.18 6.07 3.67
C GLU A 143 23.88 6.62 2.26
N ILE A 144 22.76 7.34 2.10
CA ILE A 144 22.39 8.01 0.85
C ILE A 144 23.49 8.98 0.42
N LYS A 145 23.94 9.89 1.30
CA LYS A 145 25.02 10.84 0.99
C LYS A 145 26.32 10.12 0.64
N THR A 146 26.71 9.14 1.47
CA THR A 146 27.96 8.39 1.31
C THR A 146 28.00 7.62 0.00
N LYS A 147 26.90 6.95 -0.37
CA LYS A 147 26.81 6.20 -1.62
C LYS A 147 26.71 7.10 -2.84
N PHE A 148 26.10 8.28 -2.72
CA PHE A 148 26.03 9.23 -3.83
C PHE A 148 27.41 9.80 -4.18
N ASN A 149 28.24 10.09 -3.17
CA ASN A 149 29.60 10.59 -3.38
C ASN A 149 30.56 9.56 -4.01
N LYS A 150 30.16 8.28 -4.05
CA LYS A 150 30.92 7.18 -4.65
C LYS A 150 30.41 6.78 -6.04
N LEU A 151 29.41 7.50 -6.56
CA LEU A 151 28.73 7.19 -7.84
C LEU A 151 29.46 7.79 -9.03
#